data_AF-A0A1I3MRE9-F1
#
_entry.id   AF-A0A1I3MRE9-F1
#
_cell.length_a   1.000
_cell.length_b   1.000
_cell.length_c   1.000
_cell.angle_alpha   90.00
_cell.angle_beta   90.00
_cell.angle_gamma   90.00
#
_symmetry.space_group_name_H-M   'P 1'
#
loop_
_entity.id
_entity.type
_entity.pdbx_description
1 polymer ?
#
loop_
_entity_poly.entity_id
_entity_poly.type
_entity_poly.pdbx_seq_one_letter_code
_entity_poly.pdbx_strand_id
1 'polypeptide(L)'
;MKNNDQRPGIPQQASKEEFEKAIAEQKHPLKSQPHDQVSTSALQEKRQTISEKREQTKQDLMKIMINQEEKPDSMKKEQTLNQSEENKPLDNIQERESKQQSPEIKEIQANQENDRKRGTGDWPGMKWIGQRKWVIGLFVGIIILVVFFSLGGLSILIPKEPLHLNKDVMVKDQFIVRLADYVQDRSSAKLSIFVRPTSNRENRYKDTLGFSYYLNEKPVIQMRIRIEDRFGNAICQADTSKANHFTAVDQGQTWEQFEWTDLPKGGRIFVIEQISEFMVTEGLIQNSSGKQVVSGEEKVYPMNEYFSLPEPEILDHGLMMARELKKLTSQGKVYGVPFKIDTPVSMIEKILGPPASDANLNFWMKNELDLLIINDDRKTSCTEYKLGKRNPSHDLRSFIDLPKRYQGMTMEHVKKVFGNQYIDHTFRDINGRSLNGADRFLYKLSPYEIEFWVKKGRIVTIAVSQEGCMTFK
;
A
#
# COMPACT_ATOMS: atom_id res chain seq x y z
N MET A 1 31.98 38.11 16.03
CA MET A 1 31.02 37.43 15.12
C MET A 1 31.82 36.84 13.97
N LYS A 2 31.76 35.52 13.73
CA LYS A 2 32.47 34.87 12.62
C LYS A 2 31.52 34.75 11.44
N ASN A 3 31.80 35.42 10.32
CA ASN A 3 31.06 35.30 9.07
C ASN A 3 31.40 33.95 8.42
N ASN A 4 30.40 33.10 8.23
CA ASN A 4 30.55 31.73 7.73
C ASN A 4 29.99 31.55 6.30
N ASP A 5 30.03 32.59 5.46
CA ASP A 5 29.69 32.48 4.04
C ASP A 5 30.94 32.15 3.21
N GLN A 6 31.44 30.93 3.37
CA GLN A 6 32.56 30.44 2.56
C GLN A 6 32.02 29.88 1.24
N ARG A 7 32.19 30.63 0.15
CA ARG A 7 31.79 30.17 -1.20
C ARG A 7 32.84 29.20 -1.77
N PRO A 8 32.42 28.07 -2.36
CA PRO A 8 33.35 27.14 -3.00
C PRO A 8 34.17 27.82 -4.10
N GLY A 9 35.50 27.72 -4.04
CA GLY A 9 36.41 28.22 -5.07
C GLY A 9 37.09 29.56 -4.79
N ILE A 10 36.77 30.26 -3.69
CA ILE A 10 37.46 31.51 -3.30
C ILE A 10 38.31 31.27 -2.04
N PRO A 11 39.64 31.54 -2.06
CA PRO A 11 40.50 31.42 -0.89
C PRO A 11 40.05 32.33 0.27
N GLN A 12 40.19 31.90 1.53
CA GLN A 12 39.79 32.68 2.71
C GLN A 12 40.54 34.02 2.87
N GLN A 13 41.64 34.20 2.16
CA GLN A 13 42.47 35.41 2.20
C GLN A 13 42.28 36.30 0.97
N ALA A 14 41.31 36.00 0.10
CA ALA A 14 41.06 36.80 -1.09
C ALA A 14 40.71 38.25 -0.73
N SER A 15 41.29 39.20 -1.45
CA SER A 15 41.01 40.62 -1.23
C SER A 15 39.57 40.93 -1.62
N LYS A 16 39.02 42.05 -1.11
CA LYS A 16 37.67 42.49 -1.47
C LYS A 16 37.50 42.65 -2.99
N GLU A 17 38.54 43.11 -3.68
CA GLU A 17 38.56 43.27 -5.14
C GLU A 17 38.57 41.93 -5.87
N GLU A 18 39.29 40.91 -5.36
CA GLU A 18 39.25 39.55 -5.90
C GLU A 18 37.87 38.90 -5.72
N PHE A 19 37.22 39.16 -4.58
CA PHE A 19 35.87 38.67 -4.29
C PHE A 19 34.83 39.29 -5.21
N GLU A 20 34.89 40.61 -5.42
CA GLU A 20 33.98 41.33 -6.32
C GLU A 20 34.22 40.94 -7.79
N LYS A 21 35.48 40.72 -8.20
CA LYS A 21 35.83 40.22 -9.53
C LYS A 21 35.31 38.81 -9.78
N ALA A 22 35.42 37.90 -8.79
CA ALA A 22 34.87 36.55 -8.89
C ALA A 22 33.33 36.52 -8.99
N ILE A 23 32.65 37.44 -8.29
CA ILE A 23 31.19 37.61 -8.40
C ILE A 23 30.80 38.18 -9.78
N ALA A 24 31.58 39.11 -10.32
CA ALA A 24 31.34 39.67 -11.65
C ALA A 24 31.54 38.62 -12.75
N GLU A 25 32.55 37.76 -12.64
CA GLU A 25 32.80 36.65 -13.57
C GLU A 25 31.70 35.59 -13.54
N GLN A 26 31.06 35.34 -12.39
CA GLN A 26 29.88 34.45 -12.29
C GLN A 26 28.58 35.06 -12.84
N LYS A 27 28.51 36.38 -13.03
CA LYS A 27 27.32 37.08 -13.54
C LYS A 27 27.30 37.29 -15.06
N HIS A 28 28.30 36.79 -15.79
CA HIS A 28 28.21 36.77 -17.24
C HIS A 28 27.10 35.81 -17.70
N PRO A 29 26.13 36.26 -18.52
CA PRO A 29 25.14 35.36 -19.09
C PRO A 29 25.89 34.35 -19.97
N LEU A 30 25.64 33.06 -19.71
CA LEU A 30 25.93 31.99 -20.66
C LEU A 30 25.37 32.41 -22.01
N LYS A 31 26.25 32.91 -22.89
CA LYS A 31 25.99 32.95 -24.33
C LYS A 31 25.69 31.51 -24.72
N SER A 32 24.43 31.27 -25.03
CA SER A 32 23.92 30.06 -25.66
C SER A 32 24.84 29.67 -26.81
N GLN A 33 25.65 28.63 -26.60
CA GLN A 33 26.13 27.82 -27.71
C GLN A 33 24.91 27.19 -28.39
N PRO A 34 24.85 27.15 -29.73
CA PRO A 34 23.77 26.48 -30.43
C PRO A 34 23.93 24.97 -30.19
N HIS A 35 23.13 24.43 -29.30
CA HIS A 35 23.02 23.00 -29.05
C HIS A 35 21.91 22.37 -29.92
N ASP A 36 21.74 22.87 -31.14
CA ASP A 36 20.92 22.21 -32.17
C ASP A 36 21.85 21.50 -33.14
N GLN A 37 22.16 20.24 -32.83
CA GLN A 37 22.49 19.14 -33.75
C GLN A 37 22.96 17.91 -32.98
N VAL A 38 22.27 17.53 -31.90
CA VAL A 38 22.21 16.10 -31.55
C VAL A 38 21.19 15.49 -32.50
N SER A 39 21.70 14.75 -33.48
CA SER A 39 20.95 14.26 -34.62
C SER A 39 19.58 13.69 -34.23
N THR A 40 18.52 14.35 -34.71
CA THR A 40 17.14 13.82 -34.70
C THR A 40 17.07 12.42 -35.31
N SER A 41 18.01 12.06 -36.20
CA SER A 41 18.11 10.71 -36.76
C SER A 41 18.45 9.65 -35.71
N ALA A 42 19.36 9.93 -34.76
CA ALA A 42 19.77 8.95 -33.76
C ALA A 42 18.66 8.70 -32.72
N LEU A 43 17.88 9.73 -32.41
CA LEU A 43 16.68 9.60 -31.57
C LEU A 43 15.53 8.90 -32.30
N GLN A 44 15.37 9.12 -33.61
CA GLN A 44 14.39 8.39 -34.43
C GLN A 44 14.77 6.92 -34.60
N GLU A 45 16.03 6.60 -34.93
CA GLU A 45 16.52 5.23 -35.02
C GLU A 45 16.32 4.49 -33.69
N LYS A 46 16.67 5.11 -32.56
CA LYS A 46 16.47 4.50 -31.25
C LYS A 46 14.99 4.26 -30.93
N ARG A 47 14.09 5.14 -31.37
CA ARG A 47 12.63 4.94 -31.24
C ARG A 47 12.13 3.82 -32.16
N GLN A 48 12.65 3.73 -33.38
CA GLN A 48 12.30 2.69 -34.36
C GLN A 48 12.76 1.30 -33.89
N THR A 49 13.98 1.19 -33.36
CA THR A 49 14.49 -0.05 -32.77
C THR A 49 13.69 -0.49 -31.54
N ILE A 50 13.20 0.46 -30.73
CA ILE A 50 12.33 0.14 -29.59
C ILE A 50 10.95 -0.34 -30.06
N SER A 51 10.38 0.25 -31.11
CA SER A 51 9.10 -0.22 -31.67
C SER A 51 9.21 -1.60 -32.32
N GLU A 52 10.29 -1.87 -33.05
CA GLU A 52 10.52 -3.17 -33.70
C GLU A 52 10.72 -4.28 -32.65
N LYS A 53 11.49 -4.03 -31.59
CA LYS A 53 11.65 -4.99 -30.48
C LYS A 53 10.33 -5.30 -29.77
N ARG A 54 9.46 -4.29 -29.61
CA ARG A 54 8.13 -4.49 -29.01
C ARG A 54 7.23 -5.34 -29.91
N GLU A 55 7.23 -5.10 -31.22
CA GLU A 55 6.42 -5.87 -32.16
C GLU A 55 6.92 -7.32 -32.28
N GLN A 56 8.24 -7.53 -32.24
CA GLN A 56 8.82 -8.88 -32.24
C GLN A 56 8.47 -9.66 -30.95
N THR A 57 8.56 -9.01 -29.79
CA THR A 57 8.15 -9.61 -28.50
C THR A 57 6.67 -10.01 -28.52
N LYS A 58 5.84 -9.20 -29.17
CA LYS A 58 4.40 -9.45 -29.33
C LYS A 58 4.12 -10.63 -30.25
N GLN A 59 4.83 -10.76 -31.37
CA GLN A 59 4.71 -11.91 -32.26
C GLN A 59 5.19 -13.22 -31.59
N ASP A 60 6.25 -13.17 -30.79
CA ASP A 60 6.76 -14.33 -30.07
C ASP A 60 5.78 -14.80 -28.98
N LEU A 61 5.16 -13.87 -28.24
CA LEU A 61 4.10 -14.20 -27.28
C LEU A 61 2.87 -14.82 -27.96
N MET A 62 2.48 -14.31 -29.13
CA MET A 62 1.33 -14.84 -29.88
C MET A 62 1.60 -16.27 -30.38
N LYS A 63 2.82 -16.58 -30.82
CA LYS A 63 3.23 -17.96 -31.17
C LYS A 63 3.19 -18.91 -29.97
N ILE A 64 3.58 -18.43 -28.79
CA ILE A 64 3.52 -19.23 -27.55
C ILE A 64 2.06 -19.55 -27.18
N MET A 65 1.15 -18.58 -27.31
CA MET A 65 -0.27 -18.78 -27.03
C MET A 65 -0.93 -19.77 -27.99
N ILE A 66 -0.67 -19.65 -29.30
CA ILE A 66 -1.19 -20.59 -30.31
C ILE A 66 -0.69 -22.02 -30.04
N ASN A 67 0.59 -22.20 -29.67
CA ASN A 67 1.15 -23.51 -29.34
C ASN A 67 0.63 -24.10 -28.01
N GLN A 68 0.00 -23.30 -27.14
CA GLN A 68 -0.64 -23.80 -25.92
C GLN A 68 -2.08 -24.25 -26.16
N GLU A 69 -2.78 -23.69 -27.15
CA GLU A 69 -4.13 -24.12 -27.55
C GLU A 69 -4.12 -25.42 -28.39
N GLU A 70 -3.02 -25.75 -29.05
CA GLU A 70 -2.90 -26.99 -29.86
C GLU A 70 -2.41 -28.24 -29.09
N LYS A 71 -2.35 -28.23 -27.75
CA LYS A 71 -2.11 -29.47 -26.98
C LYS A 71 -3.43 -30.24 -26.79
N PRO A 72 -3.63 -31.40 -27.46
CA PRO A 72 -4.84 -32.19 -27.26
C PRO A 72 -4.88 -32.86 -25.87
N ASP A 73 -6.11 -33.01 -25.39
CA ASP A 73 -6.62 -33.50 -24.10
C ASP A 73 -6.25 -34.96 -23.73
N SER A 74 -5.08 -35.47 -24.13
CA SER A 74 -4.70 -36.89 -23.99
C SER A 74 -4.02 -37.28 -22.68
N MET A 75 -3.77 -36.35 -21.75
CA MET A 75 -3.06 -36.62 -20.48
C MET A 75 -3.94 -36.77 -19.23
N LYS A 76 -5.27 -36.92 -19.38
CA LYS A 76 -6.22 -37.11 -18.25
C LYS A 76 -6.69 -38.55 -18.01
N LYS A 77 -6.19 -39.55 -18.74
CA LYS A 77 -6.66 -40.95 -18.62
C LYS A 77 -5.69 -41.94 -17.96
N GLU A 78 -4.52 -41.54 -17.50
CA GLU A 78 -3.50 -42.46 -16.97
C GLU A 78 -3.21 -42.36 -15.46
N GLN A 79 -4.00 -41.58 -14.69
CA GLN A 79 -3.78 -41.43 -13.23
C GLN A 79 -4.93 -41.92 -12.33
N THR A 80 -5.92 -42.64 -12.88
CA THR A 80 -7.03 -43.22 -12.10
C THR A 80 -6.91 -44.74 -11.91
N LEU A 81 -5.71 -45.31 -12.08
CA LEU A 81 -5.47 -46.75 -11.94
C LEU A 81 -4.24 -47.01 -11.06
N ASN A 82 -4.25 -46.51 -9.82
CA ASN A 82 -3.30 -46.91 -8.76
C ASN A 82 -3.79 -46.53 -7.35
N GLN A 83 -5.09 -46.73 -7.09
CA GLN A 83 -5.64 -46.75 -5.73
C GLN A 83 -6.63 -47.90 -5.59
N SER A 84 -6.10 -49.08 -5.31
CA SER A 84 -6.84 -50.20 -4.73
C SER A 84 -5.82 -51.23 -4.28
N GLU A 85 -5.34 -51.13 -3.03
CA GLU A 85 -5.17 -52.28 -2.15
C GLU A 85 -4.81 -51.85 -0.71
N GLU A 86 -5.47 -52.52 0.24
CA GLU A 86 -5.17 -52.61 1.67
C GLU A 86 -5.34 -51.38 2.60
N ASN A 87 -6.50 -51.34 3.29
CA ASN A 87 -6.54 -51.71 4.71
C ASN A 87 -7.98 -51.85 5.24
N LYS A 88 -8.24 -52.98 5.91
CA LYS A 88 -9.49 -53.31 6.62
C LYS A 88 -9.62 -52.51 7.93
N PRO A 89 -10.86 -52.24 8.40
CA PRO A 89 -11.12 -51.75 9.75
C PRO A 89 -11.27 -52.93 10.73
N LEU A 90 -10.92 -52.71 12.00
CA LEU A 90 -11.34 -53.59 13.09
C LEU A 90 -11.74 -52.75 14.31
N ASP A 91 -12.81 -53.24 14.92
CA ASP A 91 -13.70 -52.63 15.89
C ASP A 91 -13.05 -52.22 17.24
N ASN A 92 -13.79 -51.34 17.94
CA ASN A 92 -14.52 -51.65 19.19
C ASN A 92 -14.16 -50.77 20.41
N ILE A 93 -15.22 -50.23 21.05
CA ILE A 93 -15.53 -50.24 22.50
C ILE A 93 -16.18 -48.93 23.04
N GLN A 94 -17.48 -49.11 23.35
CA GLN A 94 -18.29 -48.68 24.51
C GLN A 94 -18.50 -47.20 24.90
N GLU A 95 -19.70 -46.72 24.58
CA GLU A 95 -20.87 -46.70 25.49
C GLU A 95 -20.65 -46.36 26.98
N ARG A 96 -21.22 -45.21 27.41
CA ARG A 96 -21.85 -45.09 28.73
C ARG A 96 -22.92 -43.98 28.75
N GLU A 97 -24.15 -44.42 28.96
CA GLU A 97 -25.30 -43.60 29.35
C GLU A 97 -25.10 -42.99 30.75
N SER A 98 -25.68 -41.82 31.00
CA SER A 98 -26.61 -41.66 32.14
C SER A 98 -27.48 -40.40 32.02
N LYS A 99 -28.76 -40.62 32.33
CA LYS A 99 -29.87 -39.68 32.45
C LYS A 99 -29.69 -38.75 33.66
N GLN A 100 -30.21 -37.52 33.62
CA GLN A 100 -31.29 -37.08 34.54
C GLN A 100 -31.71 -35.61 34.37
N GLN A 101 -33.01 -35.45 34.11
CA GLN A 101 -33.98 -34.54 34.74
C GLN A 101 -33.79 -33.00 34.69
N SER A 102 -34.74 -32.39 33.95
CA SER A 102 -35.37 -31.08 34.22
C SER A 102 -36.12 -31.09 35.57
N PRO A 103 -36.44 -29.94 36.20
CA PRO A 103 -37.55 -29.09 35.73
C PRO A 103 -37.36 -27.57 35.86
N GLU A 104 -37.86 -26.85 34.86
CA GLU A 104 -38.90 -25.80 34.96
C GLU A 104 -39.02 -24.97 36.26
N ILE A 105 -38.68 -23.67 36.23
CA ILE A 105 -39.30 -22.62 37.07
C ILE A 105 -39.42 -21.28 36.30
N LYS A 106 -40.67 -21.00 35.88
CA LYS A 106 -41.47 -19.76 35.98
C LYS A 106 -40.81 -18.37 35.99
N GLU A 107 -41.22 -17.58 35.00
CA GLU A 107 -42.11 -16.40 35.14
C GLU A 107 -41.79 -15.41 36.28
N ILE A 108 -41.29 -14.22 35.91
CA ILE A 108 -41.33 -13.02 36.77
C ILE A 108 -42.06 -11.92 36.00
N GLN A 109 -43.35 -11.76 36.31
CA GLN A 109 -44.10 -10.52 36.17
C GLN A 109 -44.81 -10.24 37.51
N ALA A 110 -44.98 -8.95 37.79
CA ALA A 110 -45.85 -8.30 38.79
C ALA A 110 -45.33 -8.08 40.22
N ASN A 111 -45.19 -6.79 40.56
CA ASN A 111 -45.74 -6.09 41.74
C ASN A 111 -45.65 -4.58 41.42
N GLN A 112 -46.74 -3.88 41.07
CA GLN A 112 -47.70 -3.18 41.95
C GLN A 112 -47.03 -2.39 43.09
N GLU A 113 -46.98 -1.06 43.02
CA GLU A 113 -48.05 -0.08 43.35
C GLU A 113 -48.19 0.15 44.87
N ASN A 114 -47.64 1.27 45.36
CA ASN A 114 -48.28 2.21 46.29
C ASN A 114 -47.26 3.25 46.79
N ASP A 115 -47.53 4.53 46.55
CA ASP A 115 -47.58 5.51 47.65
C ASP A 115 -48.14 6.86 47.16
N ARG A 116 -49.42 7.07 47.49
CA ARG A 116 -50.06 8.39 47.58
C ARG A 116 -50.23 8.71 49.06
N LYS A 117 -49.69 9.86 49.51
CA LYS A 117 -50.31 10.84 50.45
C LYS A 117 -49.34 12.01 50.67
N ARG A 118 -49.71 13.20 50.17
CA ARG A 118 -50.34 14.33 50.89
C ARG A 118 -49.33 15.28 51.55
N GLY A 119 -49.34 16.51 51.06
CA GLY A 119 -48.71 17.69 51.67
C GLY A 119 -49.17 18.94 50.93
N THR A 120 -50.43 19.32 51.16
CA THR A 120 -51.02 20.60 50.75
C THR A 120 -50.41 21.73 51.57
N GLY A 121 -49.84 22.72 50.89
CA GLY A 121 -49.45 24.01 51.46
C GLY A 121 -49.91 25.13 50.55
N ASP A 122 -50.90 25.88 51.01
CA ASP A 122 -51.44 27.08 50.37
C ASP A 122 -50.37 28.14 50.15
N TRP A 123 -50.30 28.72 48.95
CA TRP A 123 -49.68 30.03 48.71
C TRP A 123 -50.63 30.91 47.88
N PRO A 124 -50.81 32.19 48.26
CA PRO A 124 -51.97 32.97 47.87
C PRO A 124 -51.76 33.80 46.60
N GLY A 125 -52.84 33.89 45.82
CA GLY A 125 -53.28 35.09 45.12
C GLY A 125 -52.24 35.88 44.31
N MET A 126 -52.14 35.58 43.01
CA MET A 126 -51.60 36.52 42.04
C MET A 126 -52.58 36.73 40.89
N LYS A 127 -53.08 37.97 40.81
CA LYS A 127 -54.15 38.45 39.93
C LYS A 127 -53.82 38.22 38.46
N TRP A 128 -54.61 37.35 37.85
CA TRP A 128 -54.82 37.23 36.42
C TRP A 128 -55.64 38.44 35.93
N ILE A 129 -55.10 39.23 34.99
CA ILE A 129 -55.77 39.90 33.85
C ILE A 129 -54.66 40.74 33.20
N GLY A 130 -54.04 40.21 32.14
CA GLY A 130 -53.03 40.98 31.39
C GLY A 130 -52.18 40.18 30.38
N GLN A 131 -52.10 38.86 30.48
CA GLN A 131 -51.18 38.05 29.65
C GLN A 131 -51.83 37.14 28.58
N ARG A 132 -53.10 37.36 28.22
CA ARG A 132 -53.75 36.52 27.18
C ARG A 132 -53.27 36.80 25.75
N LYS A 133 -52.56 37.91 25.48
CA LYS A 133 -52.06 38.22 24.13
C LYS A 133 -50.72 37.54 23.78
N TRP A 134 -49.88 37.23 24.77
CA TRP A 134 -48.59 36.57 24.53
C TRP A 134 -48.74 35.07 24.26
N VAL A 135 -49.68 34.41 24.93
CA VAL A 135 -49.92 32.96 24.74
C VAL A 135 -50.44 32.67 23.32
N ILE A 136 -51.34 33.51 22.79
CA ILE A 136 -51.86 33.34 21.43
C ILE A 136 -50.76 33.57 20.39
N GLY A 137 -49.88 34.55 20.58
CA GLY A 137 -48.72 34.77 19.71
C GLY A 137 -47.74 33.58 19.70
N LEU A 138 -47.57 32.92 20.85
CA LEU A 138 -46.70 31.75 20.98
C LEU A 138 -47.28 30.51 20.27
N PHE A 139 -48.60 30.32 20.32
CA PHE A 139 -49.27 29.25 19.56
C PHE A 139 -49.28 29.51 18.05
N VAL A 140 -49.50 30.75 17.61
CA VAL A 140 -49.41 31.10 16.17
C VAL A 140 -47.97 30.94 15.66
N GLY A 141 -46.96 31.30 16.46
CA GLY A 141 -45.55 31.07 16.13
C GLY A 141 -45.20 29.58 15.98
N ILE A 142 -45.67 28.72 16.89
CA ILE A 142 -45.46 27.26 16.79
C ILE A 142 -46.18 26.67 15.59
N ILE A 143 -47.41 27.09 15.29
CA ILE A 143 -48.16 26.59 14.13
C ILE A 143 -47.49 27.03 12.82
N ILE A 144 -47.01 28.27 12.72
CA ILE A 144 -46.24 28.73 11.54
C ILE A 144 -44.93 27.94 11.40
N LEU A 145 -44.24 27.64 12.50
CA LEU A 145 -43.02 26.83 12.49
C LEU A 145 -43.30 25.39 12.02
N VAL A 146 -44.36 24.76 12.52
CA VAL A 146 -44.77 23.41 12.10
C VAL A 146 -45.21 23.39 10.64
N VAL A 147 -45.93 24.42 10.18
CA VAL A 147 -46.33 24.57 8.77
C VAL A 147 -45.12 24.83 7.86
N PHE A 148 -44.13 25.60 8.32
CA PHE A 148 -42.85 25.78 7.61
C PHE A 148 -42.05 24.48 7.52
N PHE A 149 -42.05 23.65 8.56
CA PHE A 149 -41.42 22.32 8.55
C PHE A 149 -42.22 21.28 7.74
N SER A 150 -43.54 21.44 7.59
CA SER A 150 -44.38 20.51 6.81
C SER A 150 -44.50 20.86 5.33
N LEU A 151 -44.41 22.15 4.95
CA LEU A 151 -44.46 22.60 3.55
C LEU A 151 -43.06 22.83 2.95
N GLY A 152 -42.10 23.24 3.78
CA GLY A 152 -40.70 23.26 3.40
C GLY A 152 -40.09 21.91 3.72
N GLY A 153 -40.13 20.99 2.76
CA GLY A 153 -39.31 19.79 2.75
C GLY A 153 -37.82 20.15 2.71
N LEU A 154 -37.31 20.73 3.81
CA LEU A 154 -35.94 20.57 4.22
C LEU A 154 -35.82 19.09 4.56
N SER A 155 -35.64 18.29 3.52
CA SER A 155 -34.79 17.10 3.59
C SER A 155 -33.45 17.61 4.10
N ILE A 156 -33.36 17.82 5.41
CA ILE A 156 -32.10 17.86 6.13
C ILE A 156 -31.51 16.51 5.73
N LEU A 157 -30.61 16.54 4.76
CA LEU A 157 -29.77 15.41 4.42
C LEU A 157 -29.10 15.08 5.75
N ILE A 158 -29.68 14.13 6.47
CA ILE A 158 -28.99 13.46 7.57
C ILE A 158 -27.70 12.98 6.88
N PRO A 159 -26.53 13.55 7.24
CA PRO A 159 -25.31 13.19 6.57
C PRO A 159 -25.17 11.69 6.78
N LYS A 160 -25.29 10.92 5.69
CA LYS A 160 -25.05 9.48 5.74
C LYS A 160 -23.66 9.32 6.35
N GLU A 161 -23.55 8.55 7.43
CA GLU A 161 -22.25 8.25 8.00
C GLU A 161 -21.35 7.72 6.88
N PRO A 162 -20.16 8.32 6.69
CA PRO A 162 -19.33 8.01 5.54
C PRO A 162 -18.81 6.58 5.64
N LEU A 163 -19.08 5.77 4.62
CA LEU A 163 -18.73 4.34 4.57
C LEU A 163 -17.21 4.16 4.64
N HIS A 164 -16.74 3.14 5.34
CA HIS A 164 -15.31 2.82 5.41
C HIS A 164 -14.93 1.92 4.23
N LEU A 165 -14.01 2.38 3.37
CA LEU A 165 -13.55 1.62 2.21
C LEU A 165 -12.48 0.55 2.52
N ASN A 166 -12.13 0.33 3.78
CA ASN A 166 -11.17 -0.72 4.15
C ASN A 166 -11.71 -2.15 3.97
N LYS A 167 -12.94 -2.28 3.47
CA LYS A 167 -13.62 -3.52 3.08
C LYS A 167 -14.35 -3.30 1.74
N ASP A 168 -14.77 -4.39 1.12
CA ASP A 168 -15.65 -4.35 -0.06
C ASP A 168 -16.95 -3.63 0.30
N VAL A 169 -17.25 -2.54 -0.41
CA VAL A 169 -18.50 -1.79 -0.25
C VAL A 169 -19.30 -1.87 -1.55
N MET A 170 -20.55 -2.30 -1.43
CA MET A 170 -21.47 -2.32 -2.56
C MET A 170 -22.06 -0.92 -2.79
N VAL A 171 -21.99 -0.43 -4.02
CA VAL A 171 -22.49 0.88 -4.45
C VAL A 171 -23.65 0.68 -5.42
N LYS A 172 -24.85 1.11 -4.97
CA LYS A 172 -26.12 1.02 -5.71
C LYS A 172 -26.42 -0.36 -6.31
N ASP A 173 -26.02 -1.44 -5.63
CA ASP A 173 -26.19 -2.84 -6.09
C ASP A 173 -25.56 -3.17 -7.45
N GLN A 174 -24.69 -2.28 -7.96
CA GLN A 174 -24.14 -2.37 -9.31
C GLN A 174 -22.64 -2.56 -9.31
N PHE A 175 -21.95 -1.94 -8.35
CA PHE A 175 -20.50 -1.97 -8.26
C PHE A 175 -20.07 -2.35 -6.85
N ILE A 176 -18.87 -2.93 -6.75
CA ILE A 176 -18.17 -3.16 -5.49
C ILE A 176 -16.89 -2.35 -5.55
N VAL A 177 -16.69 -1.52 -4.53
CA VAL A 177 -15.54 -0.61 -4.42
C VAL A 177 -14.78 -0.93 -3.13
N ARG A 178 -13.45 -0.91 -3.19
CA ARG A 178 -12.57 -1.13 -2.05
C ARG A 178 -11.36 -0.18 -2.11
N LEU A 179 -10.97 0.39 -0.97
CA LEU A 179 -9.71 1.13 -0.84
C LEU A 179 -8.55 0.14 -0.84
N ALA A 180 -7.68 0.28 -1.83
CA ALA A 180 -6.45 -0.49 -1.90
C ALA A 180 -5.37 0.14 -1.02
N ASP A 181 -5.19 1.46 -1.13
CA ASP A 181 -4.16 2.21 -0.41
C ASP A 181 -4.53 3.70 -0.31
N TYR A 182 -4.14 4.35 0.78
CA TYR A 182 -4.19 5.80 0.93
C TYR A 182 -2.98 6.27 1.73
N VAL A 183 -2.05 6.94 1.05
CA VAL A 183 -0.79 7.40 1.64
C VAL A 183 -0.68 8.90 1.46
N GLN A 184 -0.27 9.61 2.51
CA GLN A 184 0.02 11.03 2.44
C GLN A 184 1.49 11.29 2.78
N ASP A 185 2.22 11.98 1.90
CA ASP A 185 3.61 12.36 2.14
C ASP A 185 3.70 13.82 2.65
N ARG A 186 4.83 14.53 2.45
CA ARG A 186 5.00 15.94 2.85
C ARG A 186 4.38 16.97 1.89
N SER A 187 4.12 16.62 0.64
CA SER A 187 3.62 17.51 -0.41
C SER A 187 2.29 17.09 -1.03
N SER A 188 1.98 15.80 -1.07
CA SER A 188 0.84 15.23 -1.79
C SER A 188 0.28 13.99 -1.09
N ALA A 189 -0.79 13.44 -1.68
CA ALA A 189 -1.39 12.19 -1.32
C ALA A 189 -1.49 11.27 -2.54
N LYS A 190 -1.45 9.96 -2.27
CA LYS A 190 -1.70 8.88 -3.21
C LYS A 190 -2.95 8.13 -2.75
N LEU A 191 -3.86 7.89 -3.69
CA LEU A 191 -5.09 7.13 -3.45
C LEU A 191 -5.20 6.00 -4.48
N SER A 192 -5.43 4.78 -4.01
CA SER A 192 -5.63 3.61 -4.85
C SER A 192 -6.97 2.96 -4.53
N ILE A 193 -7.83 2.81 -5.54
CA ILE A 193 -9.17 2.23 -5.42
C ILE A 193 -9.29 1.02 -6.34
N PHE A 194 -9.84 -0.07 -5.81
CA PHE A 194 -10.34 -1.19 -6.59
C PHE A 194 -11.83 -1.01 -6.87
N VAL A 195 -12.24 -1.28 -8.09
CA VAL A 195 -13.65 -1.33 -8.49
C VAL A 195 -13.90 -2.53 -9.40
N ARG A 196 -15.08 -3.14 -9.23
CA ARG A 196 -15.61 -4.17 -10.12
C ARG A 196 -17.14 -4.11 -10.16
N PRO A 197 -17.81 -4.70 -11.15
CA PRO A 197 -19.25 -4.89 -11.12
C PRO A 197 -19.68 -5.93 -10.08
N THR A 198 -20.96 -5.92 -9.70
CA THR A 198 -21.59 -7.01 -8.95
C THR A 198 -21.75 -8.28 -9.80
N SER A 199 -22.02 -9.43 -9.15
CA SER A 199 -22.17 -10.75 -9.79
C SER A 199 -23.15 -10.77 -10.96
N ASN A 200 -24.24 -10.00 -10.87
CA ASN A 200 -25.28 -9.92 -11.91
C ASN A 200 -24.79 -9.25 -13.21
N ARG A 201 -23.62 -8.61 -13.17
CA ARG A 201 -22.98 -7.89 -14.29
C ARG A 201 -21.61 -8.47 -14.65
N GLU A 202 -21.06 -9.36 -13.84
CA GLU A 202 -19.71 -9.89 -13.97
C GLU A 202 -19.44 -10.54 -15.32
N ASN A 203 -20.40 -11.30 -15.86
CA ASN A 203 -20.22 -11.96 -17.17
C ASN A 203 -20.06 -10.93 -18.30
N ARG A 204 -20.94 -9.93 -18.37
CA ARG A 204 -20.86 -8.85 -19.39
C ARG A 204 -19.57 -8.05 -19.28
N TYR A 205 -19.12 -7.82 -18.05
CA TYR A 205 -17.86 -7.17 -17.78
C TYR A 205 -16.65 -7.99 -18.26
N LYS A 206 -16.63 -9.30 -17.97
CA LYS A 206 -15.60 -10.23 -18.46
C LYS A 206 -15.58 -10.31 -19.98
N ASP A 207 -16.75 -10.36 -20.62
CA ASP A 207 -16.86 -10.33 -22.08
C ASP A 207 -16.23 -9.05 -22.64
N THR A 208 -16.53 -7.89 -22.03
CA THR A 208 -15.97 -6.60 -22.44
C THR A 208 -14.45 -6.51 -22.19
N LEU A 209 -13.96 -7.04 -21.07
CA LEU A 209 -12.53 -7.14 -20.79
C LEU A 209 -11.78 -8.00 -21.82
N GLY A 210 -12.44 -9.02 -22.39
CA GLY A 210 -11.92 -9.81 -23.51
C GLY A 210 -11.56 -8.96 -24.74
N PHE A 211 -12.15 -7.77 -24.86
CA PHE A 211 -11.87 -6.81 -25.93
C PHE A 211 -10.90 -5.69 -25.52
N SER A 212 -10.30 -5.73 -24.33
CA SER A 212 -9.40 -4.69 -23.79
C SER A 212 -8.28 -4.27 -24.75
N TYR A 213 -7.74 -5.21 -25.54
CA TYR A 213 -6.74 -4.92 -26.58
C TYR A 213 -7.24 -3.89 -27.62
N TYR A 214 -8.51 -3.99 -28.02
CA TYR A 214 -9.14 -3.10 -28.99
C TYR A 214 -9.59 -1.77 -28.39
N LEU A 215 -9.71 -1.70 -27.06
CA LEU A 215 -10.01 -0.46 -26.32
C LEU A 215 -8.78 0.45 -26.17
N ASN A 216 -7.62 0.07 -26.71
CA ASN A 216 -6.34 0.78 -26.55
C ASN A 216 -5.99 1.02 -25.08
N GLU A 217 -6.09 -0.02 -24.26
CA GLU A 217 -5.79 0.02 -22.81
C GLU A 217 -6.68 0.99 -22.00
N LYS A 218 -7.76 1.50 -22.60
CA LYS A 218 -8.75 2.27 -21.85
C LYS A 218 -9.45 1.35 -20.83
N PRO A 219 -9.66 1.84 -19.60
CA PRO A 219 -10.38 1.08 -18.59
C PRO A 219 -11.84 0.86 -19.03
N VAL A 220 -12.39 -0.30 -18.66
CA VAL A 220 -13.79 -0.64 -18.93
C VAL A 220 -14.70 0.14 -17.98
N ILE A 221 -14.23 0.36 -16.75
CA ILE A 221 -14.90 1.18 -15.75
C ILE A 221 -14.19 2.53 -15.64
N GLN A 222 -14.93 3.63 -15.68
CA GLN A 222 -14.40 4.96 -15.40
C GLN A 222 -15.09 5.56 -14.17
N MET A 223 -14.38 6.41 -13.46
CA MET A 223 -14.89 7.06 -12.26
C MET A 223 -14.57 8.54 -12.29
N ARG A 224 -15.52 9.35 -11.81
CA ARG A 224 -15.30 10.73 -11.41
C ARG A 224 -15.41 10.81 -9.89
N ILE A 225 -14.37 11.33 -9.27
CA ILE A 225 -14.21 11.39 -7.83
C ILE A 225 -14.00 12.83 -7.38
N ARG A 226 -14.43 13.11 -6.15
CA ARG A 226 -14.13 14.35 -5.43
C ARG A 226 -13.54 14.00 -4.07
N ILE A 227 -12.53 14.74 -3.65
CA ILE A 227 -11.93 14.61 -2.32
C ILE A 227 -12.28 15.87 -1.55
N GLU A 228 -12.78 15.70 -0.33
CA GLU A 228 -13.17 16.78 0.55
C GLU A 228 -12.38 16.74 1.86
N ASP A 229 -12.27 17.89 2.51
CA ASP A 229 -11.71 17.99 3.86
C ASP A 229 -12.70 17.50 4.93
N ARG A 230 -12.31 17.59 6.21
CA ARG A 230 -13.18 17.20 7.34
C ARG A 230 -14.44 18.06 7.50
N PHE A 231 -14.52 19.18 6.79
CA PHE A 231 -15.63 20.12 6.83
C PHE A 231 -16.54 20.01 5.60
N GLY A 232 -16.26 19.06 4.69
CA GLY A 232 -17.01 18.86 3.45
C GLY A 232 -16.64 19.85 2.33
N ASN A 233 -15.53 20.60 2.47
CA ASN A 233 -15.06 21.47 1.40
C ASN A 233 -14.31 20.65 0.35
N ALA A 234 -14.71 20.79 -0.91
CA ALA A 234 -14.01 20.16 -2.03
C ALA A 234 -12.55 20.66 -2.12
N ILE A 235 -11.61 19.73 -1.98
CA ILE A 235 -10.18 19.97 -2.13
C ILE A 235 -9.77 19.77 -3.59
N CYS A 236 -10.22 18.68 -4.20
CA CYS A 236 -9.96 18.40 -5.61
C CYS A 236 -11.02 17.49 -6.22
N GLN A 237 -11.10 17.55 -7.55
CA GLN A 237 -11.87 16.62 -8.38
C GLN A 237 -10.92 15.95 -9.36
N ALA A 238 -11.07 14.64 -9.52
CA ALA A 238 -10.26 13.83 -10.42
C ALA A 238 -11.14 12.80 -11.14
N ASP A 239 -10.64 12.29 -12.24
CA ASP A 239 -11.26 11.18 -12.96
C ASP A 239 -10.21 10.12 -13.27
N THR A 240 -10.64 8.96 -13.77
CA THR A 240 -9.75 7.86 -14.12
C THR A 240 -8.82 8.17 -15.29
N SER A 241 -9.03 9.23 -16.07
CA SER A 241 -8.08 9.65 -17.12
C SER A 241 -6.77 10.21 -16.55
N LYS A 242 -6.81 10.65 -15.29
CA LYS A 242 -5.64 11.11 -14.52
C LYS A 242 -5.06 10.04 -13.59
N ALA A 243 -5.63 8.84 -13.59
CA ALA A 243 -5.18 7.73 -12.77
C ALA A 243 -4.27 6.79 -13.57
N ASN A 244 -3.30 6.20 -12.88
CA ASN A 244 -2.69 4.96 -13.37
C ASN A 244 -3.74 3.84 -13.26
N HIS A 245 -3.89 3.05 -14.31
CA HIS A 245 -4.88 1.98 -14.40
C HIS A 245 -4.19 0.62 -14.52
N PHE A 246 -4.66 -0.35 -13.73
CA PHE A 246 -4.21 -1.73 -13.79
C PHE A 246 -5.39 -2.68 -13.61
N THR A 247 -5.37 -3.81 -14.32
CA THR A 247 -6.26 -4.93 -14.01
C THR A 247 -5.56 -5.88 -13.04
N ALA A 248 -6.24 -6.25 -11.96
CA ALA A 248 -5.73 -7.16 -10.94
C ALA A 248 -6.69 -8.33 -10.74
N VAL A 249 -6.15 -9.50 -10.42
CA VAL A 249 -6.94 -10.65 -9.97
C VAL A 249 -6.70 -10.84 -8.49
N ASP A 250 -7.76 -10.75 -7.70
CA ASP A 250 -7.73 -10.93 -6.24
C ASP A 250 -8.86 -11.86 -5.83
N GLN A 251 -8.55 -12.93 -5.09
CA GLN A 251 -9.50 -13.98 -4.68
C GLN A 251 -10.31 -14.57 -5.85
N GLY A 252 -9.69 -14.71 -7.03
CA GLY A 252 -10.35 -15.24 -8.23
C GLY A 252 -11.33 -14.26 -8.90
N GLN A 253 -11.38 -13.02 -8.44
CA GLN A 253 -12.20 -11.94 -9.01
C GLN A 253 -11.30 -10.96 -9.75
N THR A 254 -11.77 -10.48 -10.90
CA THR A 254 -11.06 -9.45 -11.68
C THR A 254 -11.50 -8.06 -11.20
N TRP A 255 -10.53 -7.21 -10.93
CA TRP A 255 -10.71 -5.84 -10.46
C TRP A 255 -10.00 -4.87 -11.39
N GLU A 256 -10.58 -3.69 -11.59
CA GLU A 256 -9.85 -2.53 -12.08
C GLU A 256 -9.35 -1.71 -10.89
N GLN A 257 -8.05 -1.42 -10.90
CA GLN A 257 -7.37 -0.61 -9.92
C GLN A 257 -7.02 0.74 -10.53
N PHE A 258 -7.44 1.80 -9.85
CA PHE A 258 -7.12 3.18 -10.20
C PHE A 258 -6.25 3.80 -9.13
N GLU A 259 -5.10 4.33 -9.53
CA GLU A 259 -4.15 4.98 -8.65
C GLU A 259 -3.94 6.43 -9.08
N TRP A 260 -4.40 7.36 -8.24
CA TRP A 260 -4.10 8.79 -8.38
C TRP A 260 -2.88 9.14 -7.54
N THR A 261 -1.87 9.69 -8.19
CA THR A 261 -0.73 10.33 -7.53
C THR A 261 -0.96 11.85 -7.47
N ASP A 262 -0.20 12.53 -6.61
CA ASP A 262 -0.18 14.01 -6.56
C ASP A 262 -1.51 14.67 -6.17
N LEU A 263 -2.35 13.96 -5.42
CA LEU A 263 -3.56 14.54 -4.85
C LEU A 263 -3.21 15.57 -3.77
N PRO A 264 -3.97 16.66 -3.62
CA PRO A 264 -3.70 17.61 -2.55
C PRO A 264 -3.93 17.00 -1.18
N LYS A 265 -3.26 17.59 -0.20
CA LYS A 265 -3.31 17.16 1.19
C LYS A 265 -4.62 17.55 1.88
N GLY A 266 -4.92 16.82 2.96
CA GLY A 266 -6.01 17.16 3.88
C GLY A 266 -7.34 16.50 3.56
N GLY A 267 -7.39 15.67 2.52
CA GLY A 267 -8.54 14.84 2.18
C GLY A 267 -8.92 13.91 3.33
N ARG A 268 -10.21 13.92 3.68
CA ARG A 268 -10.82 13.05 4.70
C ARG A 268 -12.04 12.33 4.20
N ILE A 269 -12.69 12.87 3.17
CA ILE A 269 -13.85 12.28 2.55
C ILE A 269 -13.54 12.05 1.08
N PHE A 270 -13.78 10.83 0.62
CA PHE A 270 -13.74 10.44 -0.78
C PHE A 270 -15.18 10.30 -1.27
N VAL A 271 -15.52 11.00 -2.34
CA VAL A 271 -16.85 11.02 -2.92
C VAL A 271 -16.76 10.44 -4.32
N ILE A 272 -17.57 9.43 -4.61
CA ILE A 272 -17.78 8.96 -5.98
C ILE A 272 -18.97 9.73 -6.54
N GLU A 273 -18.71 10.61 -7.50
CA GLU A 273 -19.73 11.42 -8.17
C GLU A 273 -20.33 10.70 -9.37
N GLN A 274 -19.55 9.84 -10.02
CA GLN A 274 -19.99 9.11 -11.20
C GLN A 274 -19.16 7.85 -11.37
N ILE A 275 -19.81 6.76 -11.77
CA ILE A 275 -19.15 5.59 -12.36
C ILE A 275 -19.74 5.44 -13.77
N SER A 276 -18.91 5.19 -14.77
CA SER A 276 -19.38 4.72 -16.08
C SER A 276 -18.76 3.39 -16.44
N GLU A 277 -19.49 2.59 -17.20
CA GLU A 277 -19.05 1.30 -17.71
C GLU A 277 -19.24 1.28 -19.21
N PHE A 278 -18.17 1.00 -19.95
CA PHE A 278 -18.26 0.70 -21.37
C PHE A 278 -18.70 -0.74 -21.55
N MET A 279 -19.74 -0.97 -22.34
CA MET A 279 -20.20 -2.32 -22.65
C MET A 279 -20.20 -2.52 -24.16
N VAL A 280 -19.60 -3.63 -24.58
CA VAL A 280 -19.60 -4.04 -25.98
C VAL A 280 -21.01 -4.43 -26.40
N THR A 281 -21.53 -3.78 -27.45
CA THR A 281 -22.86 -4.08 -28.01
C THR A 281 -22.75 -4.92 -29.27
N GLU A 282 -21.72 -4.69 -30.07
CA GLU A 282 -21.38 -5.48 -31.24
C GLU A 282 -19.92 -5.91 -31.10
N GLY A 283 -19.59 -7.14 -31.52
CA GLY A 283 -18.23 -7.65 -31.44
C GLY A 283 -17.23 -6.88 -32.32
N LEU A 284 -16.24 -7.58 -32.87
CA LEU A 284 -15.25 -6.93 -33.74
C LEU A 284 -15.89 -6.54 -35.08
N ILE A 285 -15.94 -5.23 -35.34
CA ILE A 285 -16.34 -4.66 -36.63
C ILE A 285 -15.13 -4.04 -37.32
N GLN A 286 -15.10 -4.06 -38.65
CA GLN A 286 -14.11 -3.28 -39.40
C GLN A 286 -14.68 -1.88 -39.65
N ASN A 287 -13.91 -0.85 -39.24
CA ASN A 287 -14.25 0.52 -39.58
C ASN A 287 -13.96 0.81 -41.06
N SER A 288 -14.29 2.02 -41.53
CA SER A 288 -14.04 2.46 -42.91
C SER A 288 -12.56 2.47 -43.32
N SER A 289 -11.63 2.42 -42.38
CA SER A 289 -10.18 2.30 -42.64
C SER A 289 -9.68 0.85 -42.61
N GLY A 290 -10.56 -0.16 -42.52
CA GLY A 290 -10.22 -1.58 -42.44
C GLY A 290 -9.67 -2.02 -41.07
N LYS A 291 -9.63 -1.14 -40.07
CA LYS A 291 -9.16 -1.46 -38.72
C LYS A 291 -10.28 -2.13 -37.93
N GLN A 292 -9.96 -3.23 -37.26
CA GLN A 292 -10.86 -3.85 -36.29
C GLN A 292 -11.06 -2.91 -35.10
N VAL A 293 -12.31 -2.56 -34.84
CA VAL A 293 -12.75 -1.76 -33.70
C VAL A 293 -13.90 -2.50 -33.02
N VAL A 294 -14.17 -2.09 -31.78
CA VAL A 294 -15.27 -2.65 -31.00
C VAL A 294 -16.31 -1.56 -30.85
N SER A 295 -17.56 -1.91 -31.12
CA SER A 295 -18.70 -1.01 -30.92
C SER A 295 -19.32 -1.27 -29.56
N GLY A 296 -19.68 -0.21 -28.86
CA GLY A 296 -20.25 -0.33 -27.53
C GLY A 296 -20.98 0.92 -27.10
N GLU A 297 -21.66 0.79 -25.97
CA GLU A 297 -22.34 1.89 -25.29
C GLU A 297 -21.66 2.16 -23.95
N GLU A 298 -21.48 3.44 -23.62
CA GLU A 298 -21.07 3.83 -22.28
C GLU A 298 -22.33 4.07 -21.43
N LYS A 299 -22.51 3.26 -20.39
CA LYS A 299 -23.56 3.51 -19.39
C LYS A 299 -23.01 4.33 -18.24
N VAL A 300 -23.64 5.48 -18.01
CA VAL A 300 -23.26 6.42 -16.97
C VAL A 300 -24.18 6.26 -15.76
N TYR A 301 -23.58 6.12 -14.58
CA TYR A 301 -24.26 5.97 -13.31
C TYR A 301 -23.92 7.17 -12.42
N PRO A 302 -24.83 8.14 -12.27
CA PRO A 302 -24.63 9.24 -11.34
C PRO A 302 -24.62 8.70 -9.91
N MET A 303 -23.53 8.99 -9.21
CA MET A 303 -23.29 8.58 -7.83
C MET A 303 -23.23 9.81 -6.92
N ASN A 304 -23.37 9.60 -5.63
CA ASN A 304 -23.11 10.60 -4.58
C ASN A 304 -22.87 9.82 -3.27
N GLU A 305 -21.98 8.82 -3.35
CA GLU A 305 -21.63 8.01 -2.18
C GLU A 305 -20.38 8.58 -1.52
N TYR A 306 -20.45 8.72 -0.19
CA TYR A 306 -19.43 9.33 0.64
C TYR A 306 -18.70 8.26 1.43
N PHE A 307 -17.38 8.32 1.38
CA PHE A 307 -16.51 7.38 2.04
C PHE A 307 -15.51 8.11 2.91
N SER A 308 -15.30 7.61 4.12
CA SER A 308 -14.31 8.15 5.02
C SER A 308 -12.95 7.57 4.62
N LEU A 309 -12.01 8.46 4.32
CA LEU A 309 -10.62 8.08 4.15
C LEU A 309 -10.03 7.83 5.54
N PRO A 310 -9.20 6.78 5.72
CA PRO A 310 -8.51 6.59 6.98
C PRO A 310 -7.70 7.85 7.29
N GLU A 311 -7.49 8.12 8.58
CA GLU A 311 -6.56 9.20 8.94
C GLU A 311 -5.26 8.94 8.18
N PRO A 312 -4.79 9.92 7.38
CA PRO A 312 -3.58 9.74 6.63
C PRO A 312 -2.50 9.47 7.65
N GLU A 313 -1.96 8.26 7.59
CA GLU A 313 -0.82 7.91 8.40
C GLU A 313 0.27 8.87 7.93
N ILE A 314 0.56 9.90 8.73
CA ILE A 314 1.68 10.79 8.46
C ILE A 314 2.87 9.85 8.46
N LEU A 315 3.33 9.47 7.27
CA LEU A 315 4.26 8.38 7.12
C LEU A 315 5.58 8.88 7.67
N ASP A 316 5.81 8.60 8.96
CA ASP A 316 7.10 8.75 9.60
C ASP A 316 8.09 8.06 8.68
N HIS A 317 9.09 8.80 8.22
CA HIS A 317 10.11 8.28 7.31
C HIS A 317 10.69 6.95 7.82
N GLY A 318 10.87 6.83 9.14
CA GLY A 318 11.34 5.59 9.73
C GLY A 318 10.32 4.43 9.66
N LEU A 319 9.01 4.70 9.75
CA LEU A 319 7.97 3.68 9.51
C LEU A 319 7.93 3.25 8.05
N MET A 320 8.08 4.19 7.10
CA MET A 320 8.20 3.87 5.68
C MET A 320 9.33 2.90 5.41
N MET A 321 10.51 3.24 5.93
CA MET A 321 11.71 2.44 5.74
C MET A 321 11.58 1.05 6.37
N ALA A 322 10.98 0.95 7.56
CA ALA A 322 10.71 -0.35 8.19
C ALA A 322 9.74 -1.21 7.35
N ARG A 323 8.68 -0.62 6.77
CA ARG A 323 7.75 -1.33 5.88
C ARG A 323 8.41 -1.80 4.59
N GLU A 324 9.20 -0.93 3.97
CA GLU A 324 9.98 -1.28 2.78
C GLU A 324 10.92 -2.45 3.08
N LEU A 325 11.66 -2.40 4.20
CA LEU A 325 12.55 -3.49 4.61
C LEU A 325 11.80 -4.80 4.85
N LYS A 326 10.64 -4.76 5.53
CA LYS A 326 9.81 -5.96 5.72
C LYS A 326 9.39 -6.56 4.37
N LYS A 327 8.88 -5.71 3.46
CA LYS A 327 8.47 -6.12 2.12
C LYS A 327 9.62 -6.70 1.30
N LEU A 328 10.78 -6.04 1.28
CA LEU A 328 11.95 -6.51 0.54
C LEU A 328 12.49 -7.82 1.12
N THR A 329 12.59 -7.92 2.45
CA THR A 329 13.06 -9.12 3.14
C THR A 329 12.18 -10.33 2.84
N SER A 330 10.85 -10.18 2.88
CA SER A 330 9.93 -11.26 2.52
C SER A 330 10.08 -11.74 1.06
N GLN A 331 10.76 -10.98 0.20
CA GLN A 331 11.09 -11.35 -1.18
C GLN A 331 12.54 -11.82 -1.36
N GLY A 332 13.30 -11.94 -0.26
CA GLY A 332 14.73 -12.21 -0.28
C GLY A 332 15.54 -11.09 -0.92
N LYS A 333 15.05 -9.85 -0.90
CA LYS A 333 15.72 -8.70 -1.55
C LYS A 333 16.26 -7.73 -0.52
N VAL A 334 17.33 -7.05 -0.89
CA VAL A 334 17.90 -5.94 -0.12
C VAL A 334 18.13 -4.77 -1.06
N TYR A 335 17.80 -3.56 -0.62
CA TYR A 335 17.97 -2.36 -1.43
C TYR A 335 19.45 -2.16 -1.81
N GLY A 336 19.72 -1.83 -3.07
CA GLY A 336 21.08 -1.64 -3.59
C GLY A 336 21.83 -2.94 -3.90
N VAL A 337 21.28 -4.11 -3.55
CA VAL A 337 21.84 -5.42 -3.91
C VAL A 337 21.13 -5.94 -5.16
N PRO A 338 21.84 -6.21 -6.27
CA PRO A 338 21.21 -6.62 -7.53
C PRO A 338 20.81 -8.11 -7.56
N PHE A 339 20.85 -8.79 -6.42
CA PHE A 339 20.61 -10.22 -6.27
C PHE A 339 19.62 -10.49 -5.16
N LYS A 340 18.98 -11.65 -5.22
CA LYS A 340 18.22 -12.17 -4.08
C LYS A 340 19.12 -12.92 -3.12
N ILE A 341 18.74 -12.97 -1.85
CA ILE A 341 19.20 -13.97 -0.88
C ILE A 341 18.92 -15.32 -1.50
N ASP A 342 19.91 -16.23 -1.50
CA ASP A 342 19.97 -17.54 -2.20
C ASP A 342 20.61 -17.54 -3.60
N THR A 343 20.96 -16.37 -4.16
CA THR A 343 21.60 -16.33 -5.49
C THR A 343 22.94 -17.09 -5.44
N PRO A 344 23.20 -18.04 -6.36
CA PRO A 344 24.44 -18.81 -6.35
C PRO A 344 25.69 -17.92 -6.42
N VAL A 345 26.71 -18.23 -5.62
CA VAL A 345 27.97 -17.46 -5.58
C VAL A 345 28.59 -17.31 -6.96
N SER A 346 28.54 -18.34 -7.80
CA SER A 346 29.05 -18.30 -9.17
C SER A 346 28.35 -17.27 -10.06
N MET A 347 27.09 -16.91 -9.79
CA MET A 347 26.40 -15.82 -10.48
C MET A 347 26.80 -14.46 -9.93
N ILE A 348 27.03 -14.37 -8.61
CA ILE A 348 27.46 -13.14 -7.95
C ILE A 348 28.87 -12.75 -8.42
N GLU A 349 29.80 -13.72 -8.49
CA GLU A 349 31.16 -13.53 -8.98
C GLU A 349 31.22 -13.01 -10.41
N LYS A 350 30.30 -13.45 -11.28
CA LYS A 350 30.22 -12.98 -12.67
C LYS A 350 29.93 -11.47 -12.77
N ILE A 351 29.29 -10.89 -11.77
CA ILE A 351 28.84 -9.50 -11.79
C ILE A 351 29.68 -8.60 -10.88
N LEU A 352 30.12 -9.12 -9.73
CA LEU A 352 30.91 -8.35 -8.76
C LEU A 352 32.41 -8.64 -8.83
N GLY A 353 32.84 -9.63 -9.61
CA GLY A 353 34.22 -10.13 -9.61
C GLY A 353 34.48 -11.11 -8.46
N PRO A 354 35.72 -11.60 -8.32
CA PRO A 354 36.07 -12.52 -7.25
C PRO A 354 35.90 -11.87 -5.87
N PRO A 355 35.51 -12.62 -4.83
CA PRO A 355 35.47 -12.10 -3.47
C PRO A 355 36.88 -11.77 -3.00
N ALA A 356 36.98 -10.85 -2.05
CA ALA A 356 38.12 -10.89 -1.15
C ALA A 356 37.85 -12.07 -0.20
N SER A 357 38.78 -13.02 -0.12
CA SER A 357 38.58 -14.29 0.59
C SER A 357 39.36 -14.33 1.90
N ASP A 358 38.73 -14.88 2.92
CA ASP A 358 39.38 -15.49 4.09
C ASP A 358 38.92 -16.97 4.11
N ALA A 359 39.67 -17.86 4.77
CA ALA A 359 39.65 -19.32 4.59
C ALA A 359 38.25 -19.98 4.52
N ASN A 360 37.23 -19.40 5.17
CA ASN A 360 35.84 -19.90 5.19
C ASN A 360 34.77 -18.83 4.83
N LEU A 361 35.17 -17.65 4.31
CA LEU A 361 34.26 -16.50 4.09
C LEU A 361 34.54 -15.80 2.75
N ASN A 362 33.48 -15.58 1.96
CA ASN A 362 33.56 -14.80 0.72
C ASN A 362 32.93 -13.41 0.95
N PHE A 363 33.72 -12.35 0.87
CA PHE A 363 33.21 -10.99 1.08
C PHE A 363 33.42 -10.08 -0.13
N TRP A 364 32.41 -9.26 -0.44
CA TRP A 364 32.46 -8.19 -1.42
C TRP A 364 32.15 -6.87 -0.73
N MET A 365 33.01 -5.88 -0.91
CA MET A 365 32.81 -4.54 -0.37
C MET A 365 32.53 -3.59 -1.54
N LYS A 366 31.37 -2.91 -1.54
CA LYS A 366 31.03 -1.95 -2.59
C LYS A 366 30.24 -0.77 -2.03
N ASN A 367 30.86 0.41 -1.96
CA ASN A 367 30.22 1.72 -1.77
C ASN A 367 29.16 1.79 -0.65
N GLU A 368 29.59 1.92 0.62
CA GLU A 368 28.71 2.04 1.81
C GLU A 368 27.71 0.87 2.03
N LEU A 369 27.83 -0.19 1.22
CA LEU A 369 27.12 -1.46 1.33
C LEU A 369 28.17 -2.57 1.46
N ASP A 370 28.11 -3.32 2.56
CA ASP A 370 29.02 -4.44 2.83
C ASP A 370 28.29 -5.76 2.54
N LEU A 371 28.60 -6.36 1.38
CA LEU A 371 28.02 -7.63 0.97
C LEU A 371 28.84 -8.79 1.57
N LEU A 372 28.36 -9.37 2.67
CA LEU A 372 29.05 -10.45 3.37
C LEU A 372 28.40 -11.81 3.14
N ILE A 373 28.89 -12.62 2.22
CA ILE A 373 28.32 -13.95 1.96
C ILE A 373 29.08 -15.01 2.77
N ILE A 374 28.43 -15.62 3.76
CA ILE A 374 29.02 -16.73 4.52
C ILE A 374 28.75 -18.04 3.79
N ASN A 375 29.78 -18.63 3.20
CA ASN A 375 29.66 -19.92 2.53
C ASN A 375 30.60 -20.89 3.23
N ASP A 376 30.12 -21.58 4.26
CA ASP A 376 30.96 -22.38 5.15
C ASP A 376 31.54 -23.63 4.46
N ASP A 377 30.97 -24.06 3.32
CA ASP A 377 31.35 -25.33 2.68
C ASP A 377 31.00 -25.46 1.18
N ARG A 378 30.55 -24.39 0.50
CA ARG A 378 30.06 -24.40 -0.90
C ARG A 378 28.90 -25.39 -1.15
N LYS A 379 28.31 -25.99 -0.11
CA LYS A 379 27.20 -26.95 -0.17
C LYS A 379 25.98 -26.49 0.65
N THR A 380 26.21 -25.74 1.71
CA THR A 380 25.23 -25.16 2.63
C THR A 380 25.40 -23.64 2.60
N SER A 381 24.88 -23.01 1.53
CA SER A 381 25.10 -21.58 1.28
C SER A 381 24.26 -20.73 2.22
N CYS A 382 24.89 -20.14 3.23
CA CYS A 382 24.23 -19.16 4.09
C CYS A 382 24.51 -17.72 3.59
N THR A 383 23.68 -17.24 2.67
CA THR A 383 23.83 -15.88 2.16
C THR A 383 23.27 -14.87 3.15
N GLU A 384 24.12 -13.98 3.65
CA GLU A 384 23.78 -12.85 4.52
C GLU A 384 24.10 -11.54 3.78
N TYR A 385 23.24 -10.54 3.85
CA TYR A 385 23.50 -9.22 3.28
C TYR A 385 23.47 -8.19 4.39
N LYS A 386 24.59 -7.47 4.60
CA LYS A 386 24.73 -6.47 5.67
C LYS A 386 24.67 -5.06 5.10
N LEU A 387 23.89 -4.23 5.78
CA LEU A 387 23.79 -2.80 5.52
C LEU A 387 24.40 -2.06 6.69
N GLY A 388 25.54 -1.42 6.47
CA GLY A 388 26.18 -0.57 7.46
C GLY A 388 27.55 -0.09 7.00
N LYS A 389 27.98 1.07 7.51
CA LYS A 389 29.32 1.61 7.32
C LYS A 389 30.26 0.98 8.32
N ARG A 390 31.24 0.21 7.82
CA ARG A 390 32.27 -0.41 8.64
C ARG A 390 33.12 0.62 9.39
N ASN A 391 33.50 0.29 10.61
CA ASN A 391 34.54 1.00 11.34
C ASN A 391 35.92 0.48 10.89
N PRO A 392 36.75 1.30 10.22
CA PRO A 392 38.08 0.86 9.79
C PRO A 392 39.04 0.59 10.96
N SER A 393 38.74 1.08 12.17
CA SER A 393 39.61 0.95 13.35
C SER A 393 39.32 -0.28 14.22
N HIS A 394 38.33 -1.10 13.87
CA HIS A 394 37.93 -2.27 14.63
C HIS A 394 37.73 -3.49 13.72
N ASP A 395 37.62 -4.67 14.35
CA ASP A 395 37.34 -5.97 13.73
C ASP A 395 36.26 -5.86 12.62
N LEU A 396 36.32 -6.76 11.62
CA LEU A 396 35.44 -6.93 10.46
C LEU A 396 33.93 -6.87 10.78
N ARG A 397 33.57 -6.95 12.06
CA ARG A 397 32.22 -7.01 12.60
C ARG A 397 31.69 -5.67 13.10
N SER A 398 32.47 -4.60 13.09
CA SER A 398 32.05 -3.32 13.67
C SER A 398 31.46 -2.37 12.63
N PHE A 399 30.19 -2.03 12.79
CA PHE A 399 29.47 -1.07 11.95
C PHE A 399 29.05 0.13 12.79
N ILE A 400 29.11 1.33 12.20
CA ILE A 400 28.87 2.58 12.93
C ILE A 400 27.58 3.26 12.47
N ASP A 401 27.19 3.11 11.22
CA ASP A 401 26.09 3.89 10.65
C ASP A 401 25.35 3.14 9.54
N LEU A 402 24.07 3.41 9.37
CA LEU A 402 23.28 2.88 8.27
C LEU A 402 23.47 3.73 7.00
N PRO A 403 23.18 3.18 5.81
CA PRO A 403 23.05 3.98 4.60
C PRO A 403 22.06 5.13 4.81
N LYS A 404 22.33 6.32 4.24
CA LYS A 404 21.54 7.56 4.44
C LYS A 404 20.03 7.37 4.33
N ARG A 405 19.56 6.53 3.41
CA ARG A 405 18.14 6.21 3.21
C ARG A 405 17.49 5.61 4.47
N TYR A 406 18.22 4.82 5.24
CA TYR A 406 17.70 4.18 6.47
C TYR A 406 18.00 5.00 7.74
N GLN A 407 18.65 6.17 7.61
CA GLN A 407 18.88 7.05 8.75
C GLN A 407 17.54 7.58 9.29
N GLY A 408 17.44 7.66 10.62
CA GLY A 408 16.22 8.05 11.33
C GLY A 408 15.26 6.88 11.60
N MET A 409 15.51 5.68 11.06
CA MET A 409 14.79 4.48 11.50
C MET A 409 15.20 4.10 12.93
N THR A 410 14.22 3.84 13.80
CA THR A 410 14.42 3.47 15.20
C THR A 410 13.86 2.07 15.44
N MET A 411 14.22 1.45 16.56
CA MET A 411 13.61 0.18 16.94
C MET A 411 12.11 0.29 17.25
N GLU A 412 11.61 1.47 17.60
CA GLU A 412 10.16 1.66 17.76
C GLU A 412 9.44 1.53 16.41
N HIS A 413 10.01 2.08 15.35
CA HIS A 413 9.49 1.90 13.98
C HIS A 413 9.50 0.43 13.57
N VAL A 414 10.60 -0.27 13.85
CA VAL A 414 10.72 -1.71 13.57
C VAL A 414 9.64 -2.48 14.33
N LYS A 415 9.48 -2.27 15.65
CA LYS A 415 8.47 -2.97 16.46
C LYS A 415 7.04 -2.72 15.98
N LYS A 416 6.72 -1.48 15.56
CA LYS A 416 5.41 -1.14 14.99
C LYS A 416 5.10 -1.92 13.70
N VAL A 417 6.12 -2.19 12.87
CA VAL A 417 5.94 -2.83 11.55
C VAL A 417 6.12 -4.36 11.59
N PHE A 418 7.12 -4.82 12.32
CA PHE A 418 7.49 -6.24 12.41
C PHE A 418 6.77 -6.96 13.57
N GLY A 419 6.24 -6.22 14.54
CA GLY A 419 5.65 -6.74 15.77
C GLY A 419 6.67 -6.82 16.90
N ASN A 420 6.22 -7.30 18.07
CA ASN A 420 7.07 -7.48 19.24
C ASN A 420 7.66 -8.89 19.36
N GLN A 421 7.43 -9.76 18.37
CA GLN A 421 7.93 -11.13 18.35
C GLN A 421 9.28 -11.16 17.62
N TYR A 422 10.36 -11.04 18.40
CA TYR A 422 11.73 -11.16 17.92
C TYR A 422 12.51 -12.10 18.83
N ILE A 423 13.57 -12.70 18.29
CA ILE A 423 14.55 -13.45 19.05
C ILE A 423 15.67 -12.48 19.44
N ASP A 424 15.92 -12.34 20.75
CA ASP A 424 17.01 -11.51 21.25
C ASP A 424 18.31 -12.32 21.19
N HIS A 425 19.22 -11.94 20.29
CA HIS A 425 20.56 -12.52 20.14
C HIS A 425 21.63 -11.70 20.86
N THR A 426 21.28 -10.99 21.94
CA THR A 426 22.27 -10.31 22.77
C THR A 426 23.19 -11.32 23.46
N PHE A 427 24.39 -11.49 22.91
CA PHE A 427 25.52 -12.07 23.63
C PHE A 427 25.89 -11.12 24.76
N ARG A 428 25.45 -11.43 25.97
CA ARG A 428 25.77 -10.67 27.16
C ARG A 428 26.94 -11.32 27.89
N ASP A 429 27.86 -10.49 28.40
CA ASP A 429 28.86 -10.95 29.35
C ASP A 429 28.18 -11.38 30.66
N ILE A 430 28.97 -11.92 31.58
CA ILE A 430 28.50 -12.30 32.94
C ILE A 430 27.87 -11.13 33.73
N ASN A 431 28.05 -9.89 33.28
CA ASN A 431 27.50 -8.68 33.89
C ASN A 431 26.29 -8.12 33.12
N GLY A 432 25.75 -8.87 32.15
CA GLY A 432 24.60 -8.44 31.35
C GLY A 432 24.93 -7.42 30.25
N ARG A 433 26.21 -7.10 30.01
CA ARG A 433 26.65 -6.14 29.00
C ARG A 433 26.76 -6.80 27.64
N SER A 434 26.26 -6.18 26.58
CA SER A 434 26.48 -6.66 25.21
C SER A 434 27.98 -6.76 24.92
N LEU A 435 28.43 -7.97 24.58
CA LEU A 435 29.84 -8.29 24.29
C LEU A 435 30.40 -7.48 23.12
N ASN A 436 29.54 -7.03 22.20
CA ASN A 436 29.91 -6.22 21.04
C ASN A 436 29.41 -4.76 21.14
N GLY A 437 28.83 -4.38 22.28
CA GLY A 437 28.29 -3.03 22.51
C GLY A 437 27.09 -2.65 21.64
N ALA A 438 26.41 -3.63 21.03
CA ALA A 438 25.16 -3.48 20.29
C ALA A 438 24.19 -4.61 20.62
N ASP A 439 22.91 -4.29 20.76
CA ASP A 439 21.84 -5.26 20.95
C ASP A 439 21.38 -5.81 19.59
N ARG A 440 21.05 -7.11 19.51
CA ARG A 440 20.70 -7.79 18.26
C ARG A 440 19.25 -8.29 18.32
N PHE A 441 18.42 -7.86 17.37
CA PHE A 441 17.00 -8.20 17.29
C PHE A 441 16.72 -8.96 16.00
N LEU A 442 16.46 -10.26 16.08
CA LEU A 442 16.17 -11.11 14.92
C LEU A 442 14.67 -11.30 14.71
N TYR A 443 14.20 -11.08 13.49
CA TYR A 443 12.82 -11.31 13.07
C TYR A 443 12.79 -12.38 11.98
N LYS A 444 11.94 -13.38 12.17
CA LYS A 444 11.68 -14.44 11.19
C LYS A 444 10.58 -14.02 10.23
N LEU A 445 10.88 -14.07 8.93
CA LEU A 445 9.99 -13.74 7.81
C LEU A 445 10.08 -14.85 6.76
N SER A 446 9.72 -16.07 7.15
CA SER A 446 9.87 -17.30 6.35
C SER A 446 9.57 -17.07 4.86
N PRO A 447 10.47 -17.47 3.94
CA PRO A 447 11.67 -18.30 4.17
C PRO A 447 12.94 -17.51 4.52
N TYR A 448 12.82 -16.23 4.90
CA TYR A 448 13.94 -15.33 5.17
C TYR A 448 13.94 -14.83 6.62
N GLU A 449 15.00 -14.17 7.02
CA GLU A 449 15.10 -13.51 8.32
C GLU A 449 15.88 -12.19 8.22
N ILE A 450 15.65 -11.31 9.18
CA ILE A 450 16.29 -10.00 9.26
C ILE A 450 16.68 -9.69 10.69
N GLU A 451 17.90 -9.22 10.86
CA GLU A 451 18.46 -8.83 12.15
C GLU A 451 18.81 -7.35 12.17
N PHE A 452 18.46 -6.69 13.27
CA PHE A 452 18.76 -5.29 13.53
C PHE A 452 19.78 -5.18 14.66
N TRP A 453 20.88 -4.46 14.40
CA TRP A 453 21.89 -4.19 15.42
C TRP A 453 21.69 -2.78 15.95
N VAL A 454 21.61 -2.65 17.27
CA VAL A 454 21.16 -1.43 17.93
C VAL A 454 22.21 -0.97 18.93
N LYS A 455 22.75 0.23 18.72
CA LYS A 455 23.74 0.83 19.60
C LYS A 455 23.23 2.17 20.09
N LYS A 456 23.15 2.33 21.43
CA LYS A 456 22.64 3.56 22.06
C LYS A 456 21.24 3.97 21.53
N GLY A 457 20.35 2.99 21.38
CA GLY A 457 18.98 3.19 20.90
C GLY A 457 18.83 3.46 19.40
N ARG A 458 19.93 3.46 18.62
CA ARG A 458 19.93 3.67 17.17
C ARG A 458 20.27 2.38 16.45
N ILE A 459 19.59 2.12 15.33
CA ILE A 459 19.94 1.00 14.46
C ILE A 459 21.21 1.40 13.69
N VAL A 460 22.24 0.57 13.79
CA VAL A 460 23.56 0.81 13.17
C VAL A 460 23.88 -0.20 12.07
N THR A 461 23.21 -1.36 12.09
CA THR A 461 23.35 -2.41 11.08
C THR A 461 22.02 -3.09 10.84
N ILE A 462 21.77 -3.48 9.60
CA ILE A 462 20.70 -4.42 9.22
C ILE A 462 21.37 -5.60 8.52
N ALA A 463 21.01 -6.81 8.88
CA ALA A 463 21.42 -8.02 8.17
C ALA A 463 20.17 -8.75 7.66
N VAL A 464 20.20 -9.29 6.44
CA VAL A 464 19.12 -10.13 5.88
C VAL A 464 19.71 -11.46 5.40
N SER A 465 19.06 -12.58 5.70
CA SER A 465 19.51 -13.91 5.27
C SER A 465 18.35 -14.87 5.02
N GLN A 466 18.68 -16.09 4.58
CA GLN A 466 17.73 -17.21 4.59
C GLN A 466 17.42 -17.58 6.05
N GLU A 467 16.20 -18.05 6.33
CA GLU A 467 15.86 -18.46 7.69
C GLU A 467 16.81 -19.54 8.22
N GLY A 468 17.27 -19.36 9.46
CA GLY A 468 18.17 -20.29 10.14
C GLY A 468 19.63 -19.87 10.08
N CYS A 469 20.03 -19.05 9.12
CA CYS A 469 21.41 -18.61 8.91
C CYS A 469 22.05 -17.90 10.11
N MET A 470 21.31 -17.01 10.77
CA MET A 470 21.80 -16.16 11.84
C MET A 470 21.72 -16.82 13.22
N THR A 471 20.91 -17.88 13.34
CA THR A 471 20.81 -18.70 14.55
C THR A 471 21.96 -19.68 14.76
N PHE A 472 22.74 -20.00 13.71
CA PHE A 472 23.84 -20.99 13.77
C PHE A 472 25.22 -20.42 14.16
N LYS A 473 25.31 -19.18 14.67
CA LYS A 473 26.61 -18.51 14.95
C LYS A 473 26.88 -18.21 16.42
#